data_AF-A0A418VUJ6-F1
#
_entry.id   AF-A0A418VUJ6-F1
#
_cell.length_a   1.000
_cell.length_b   1.000
_cell.length_c   1.000
_cell.angle_alpha   90.00
_cell.angle_beta   90.00
_cell.angle_gamma   90.00
#
_symmetry.space_group_name_H-M   'P 1'
#
loop_
_entity.id
_entity.type
_entity.pdbx_description
1 polymer ?
#
loop_
_entity_poly.entity_id
_entity_poly.type
_entity_poly.pdbx_seq_one_letter_code
_entity_poly.pdbx_strand_id
1 'polypeptide(L)'
;MMTWLTFVAAAAFLGVLTEIQAGALRLWIYTPRRMVVINVLVTVGLLFGTTAWLTSGISLPIQFLCGALLGIAYEALNFAGLNGWYFPNNKLWFLKGRAALTVGVGVAWGLYPVLTNLLVGVLKPS
;
A
#
# COMPACT_ATOMS: atom_id res chain seq x y z
N MET A 1 -19.60 -12.89 -10.13
CA MET A 1 -18.56 -11.90 -10.52
C MET A 1 -18.04 -11.26 -9.23
N MET A 2 -16.72 -11.19 -9.03
CA MET A 2 -16.15 -10.53 -7.85
C MET A 2 -16.45 -9.03 -7.93
N THR A 3 -16.96 -8.46 -6.83
CA THR A 3 -17.35 -7.04 -6.81
C THR A 3 -16.15 -6.17 -6.50
N TRP A 4 -16.18 -4.89 -6.91
CA TRP A 4 -15.20 -3.88 -6.51
C TRP A 4 -14.99 -3.84 -4.98
N LEU A 5 -16.07 -3.97 -4.21
CA LEU A 5 -16.02 -4.01 -2.74
C LEU A 5 -15.18 -5.19 -2.22
N THR A 6 -15.16 -6.33 -2.91
CA THR A 6 -14.33 -7.47 -2.52
C THR A 6 -12.84 -7.15 -2.61
N PHE A 7 -12.42 -6.41 -3.64
CA PHE A 7 -11.03 -5.96 -3.78
C PHE A 7 -10.65 -4.91 -2.73
N VAL A 8 -11.55 -3.95 -2.47
CA VAL A 8 -11.35 -2.93 -1.43
C VAL A 8 -11.19 -3.58 -0.06
N ALA A 9 -12.06 -4.55 0.28
CA ALA A 9 -11.99 -5.27 1.55
C ALA A 9 -10.71 -6.11 1.67
N ALA A 10 -10.32 -6.84 0.61
CA ALA A 10 -9.10 -7.62 0.57
C ALA A 10 -7.84 -6.75 0.72
N ALA A 11 -7.79 -5.61 0.02
CA ALA A 11 -6.69 -4.66 0.15
C ALA A 11 -6.63 -4.06 1.57
N ALA A 12 -7.76 -3.61 2.12
CA ALA A 12 -7.82 -3.08 3.48
C ALA A 12 -7.36 -4.12 4.52
N PHE A 13 -7.72 -5.40 4.35
CA PHE A 13 -7.23 -6.49 5.19
C PHE A 13 -5.70 -6.61 5.14
N LEU A 14 -5.10 -6.60 3.94
CA LEU A 14 -3.64 -6.59 3.78
C LEU A 14 -3.00 -5.33 4.42
N GLY A 15 -3.70 -4.19 4.34
CA GLY A 15 -3.33 -2.95 5.01
C GLY A 15 -3.23 -3.11 6.52
N VAL A 16 -4.27 -3.68 7.15
CA VAL A 16 -4.26 -3.96 8.58
C VAL A 16 -3.08 -4.85 8.97
N LEU A 17 -2.83 -5.94 8.22
CA LEU A 17 -1.70 -6.83 8.49
C LEU A 17 -0.35 -6.10 8.38
N THR A 18 -0.20 -5.25 7.35
CA THR A 18 1.02 -4.47 7.13
C THR A 18 1.24 -3.47 8.27
N GLU A 19 0.21 -2.73 8.69
CA GLU A 19 0.33 -1.77 9.79
C GLU A 19 0.62 -2.42 11.14
N ILE A 20 0.06 -3.62 11.40
CA ILE A 20 0.39 -4.40 12.60
C ILE A 20 1.88 -4.77 12.60
N GLN A 21 2.39 -5.30 11.49
CA GLN A 21 3.80 -5.68 11.37
C GLN A 21 4.72 -4.45 11.46
N ALA A 22 4.39 -3.39 10.74
CA ALA A 22 5.15 -2.15 10.72
C ALA A 22 5.16 -1.46 12.09
N GLY A 23 4.04 -1.47 12.81
CA GLY A 23 3.92 -0.96 14.17
C GLY A 23 4.76 -1.77 15.16
N ALA A 24 4.69 -3.11 15.08
CA ALA A 24 5.49 -4.00 15.93
C ALA A 24 7.00 -3.79 15.73
N LEU A 25 7.43 -3.59 14.48
CA LEU A 25 8.83 -3.35 14.11
C LEU A 25 9.23 -1.86 14.16
N ARG A 26 8.30 -0.96 14.47
CA ARG A 26 8.47 0.50 14.45
C ARG A 26 9.10 1.02 13.16
N LEU A 27 8.64 0.51 12.01
CA LEU A 27 9.17 0.88 10.69
C LEU A 27 8.83 2.33 10.32
N TRP A 28 7.61 2.77 10.62
CA TRP A 28 7.16 4.14 10.47
C TRP A 28 6.22 4.54 11.60
N ILE A 29 6.07 5.85 11.81
CA ILE A 29 5.26 6.42 12.88
C ILE A 29 4.30 7.46 12.28
N TYR A 30 3.01 7.31 12.58
CA TYR A 30 1.98 8.25 12.14
C TYR A 30 1.81 9.44 13.08
N THR A 31 1.64 10.62 12.47
CA THR A 31 1.32 11.86 13.17
C THR A 31 0.27 12.63 12.37
N PRO A 32 -0.99 12.74 12.86
CA PRO A 32 -1.54 12.14 14.07
C PRO A 32 -1.79 10.63 13.93
N ARG A 33 -1.83 9.89 15.05
CA ARG A 33 -2.03 8.42 15.07
C ARG A 33 -3.26 7.93 14.29
N ARG A 34 -4.32 8.72 14.22
CA ARG A 34 -5.54 8.40 13.43
C ARG A 34 -5.28 8.26 11.92
N MET A 35 -4.16 8.77 11.42
CA MET A 35 -3.76 8.62 10.02
C MET A 35 -3.51 7.16 9.63
N VAL A 36 -3.25 6.25 10.59
CA VAL A 36 -3.20 4.80 10.33
C VAL A 36 -4.51 4.32 9.72
N VAL A 37 -5.65 4.72 10.31
CA VAL A 37 -6.98 4.30 9.86
C VAL A 37 -7.27 4.87 8.48
N ILE A 38 -6.90 6.14 8.26
CA ILE A 38 -7.05 6.79 6.94
C ILE A 38 -6.19 6.08 5.89
N ASN A 39 -4.94 5.72 6.23
CA ASN A 39 -4.07 4.99 5.32
C ASN A 39 -4.68 3.64 4.94
N VAL A 40 -5.10 2.84 5.93
CA VAL A 40 -5.67 1.51 5.69
C VAL A 40 -6.96 1.59 4.86
N LEU A 41 -7.88 2.50 5.19
CA LEU A 41 -9.17 2.54 4.52
C LEU A 41 -9.10 3.24 3.16
N VAL A 42 -8.43 4.39 3.09
CA VAL A 42 -8.44 5.24 1.89
C VAL A 42 -7.31 4.88 0.94
N THR A 43 -6.06 4.91 1.40
CA THR A 43 -4.93 4.62 0.53
C THR A 43 -4.90 3.14 0.16
N VAL A 44 -4.90 2.27 1.15
CA VAL A 44 -4.77 0.84 0.92
C VAL A 44 -6.07 0.24 0.41
N GLY A 45 -7.16 0.43 1.15
CA GLY A 45 -8.47 -0.10 0.78
C GLY A 45 -8.98 0.48 -0.53
N LEU A 46 -9.30 1.78 -0.55
CA LEU A 46 -9.93 2.40 -1.72
C LEU A 46 -8.96 2.55 -2.89
N LEU A 47 -7.81 3.20 -2.72
CA LEU A 47 -6.91 3.48 -3.85
C LEU A 47 -6.29 2.18 -4.38
N PHE A 48 -5.53 1.43 -3.58
CA PHE A 48 -4.88 0.21 -4.07
C PHE A 48 -5.87 -0.94 -4.35
N GLY A 49 -6.98 -1.06 -3.61
CA GLY A 49 -8.04 -2.01 -3.94
C GLY A 49 -8.75 -1.68 -5.25
N THR A 50 -8.99 -0.41 -5.56
CA THR A 50 -9.53 0.00 -6.87
C THR A 50 -8.53 -0.26 -7.98
N THR A 51 -7.24 0.02 -7.76
CA THR A 51 -6.19 -0.34 -8.73
C THR A 51 -6.16 -1.85 -8.98
N ALA A 52 -6.27 -2.67 -7.93
CA ALA A 52 -6.34 -4.12 -8.05
C ALA A 52 -7.53 -4.56 -8.90
N TRP A 53 -8.72 -4.00 -8.65
CA TRP A 53 -9.92 -4.29 -9.42
C TRP A 53 -9.79 -3.89 -10.89
N LEU A 54 -9.33 -2.67 -11.18
CA LEU A 54 -9.13 -2.15 -12.54
C LEU A 54 -8.08 -2.94 -13.33
N THR A 55 -7.09 -3.50 -12.64
CA THR A 55 -6.02 -4.29 -13.27
C THR A 55 -6.27 -5.80 -13.17
N SER A 56 -7.46 -6.21 -12.70
CA SER A 56 -7.83 -7.62 -12.63
C SER A 56 -7.92 -8.21 -14.04
N GLY A 57 -7.22 -9.32 -14.26
CA GLY A 57 -7.07 -9.94 -15.58
C GLY A 57 -5.91 -9.41 -16.44
N ILE A 58 -5.17 -8.41 -15.97
CA ILE A 58 -3.90 -7.98 -16.57
C ILE A 58 -2.74 -8.80 -15.98
N SER A 59 -1.60 -8.91 -16.67
CA SER A 59 -0.42 -9.62 -16.17
C SER A 59 0.13 -9.02 -14.85
N LEU A 60 0.64 -9.89 -13.97
CA LEU A 60 1.16 -9.50 -12.65
C LEU A 60 2.22 -8.37 -12.70
N PRO A 61 3.17 -8.36 -13.65
CA PRO A 61 4.16 -7.28 -13.73
C PRO A 61 3.53 -5.89 -13.98
N ILE A 62 2.45 -5.82 -14.76
CA ILE A 62 1.75 -4.56 -15.02
C ILE A 62 0.96 -4.13 -13.79
N GLN A 63 0.28 -5.05 -13.11
CA GLN A 63 -0.40 -4.77 -11.84
C GLN A 63 0.59 -4.18 -10.81
N PHE A 64 1.77 -4.80 -10.70
CA PHE A 64 2.84 -4.34 -9.84
C PHE A 64 3.31 -2.94 -10.23
N LEU A 65 3.58 -2.69 -11.52
CA LEU A 65 4.03 -1.39 -12.01
C LEU A 65 3.01 -0.29 -11.72
N CYS A 66 1.72 -0.54 -11.93
CA CYS A 66 0.66 0.42 -11.61
C CYS A 66 0.65 0.76 -10.11
N GLY A 67 0.74 -0.24 -9.24
CA GLY A 67 0.83 -0.03 -7.79
C GLY A 67 2.11 0.70 -7.38
N ALA A 68 3.25 0.35 -7.97
CA ALA A 68 4.54 0.96 -7.66
C ALA A 68 4.54 2.45 -8.01
N LEU A 69 4.01 2.83 -9.17
CA LEU A 69 3.91 4.24 -9.59
C LEU A 69 3.02 5.04 -8.64
N LEU A 70 1.85 4.49 -8.26
CA LEU A 70 0.97 5.11 -7.27
C LEU A 70 1.63 5.22 -5.90
N GLY A 71 2.35 4.19 -5.47
CA GLY A 71 3.09 4.16 -4.22
C GLY A 71 4.18 5.22 -4.16
N ILE A 72 4.98 5.35 -5.22
CA ILE A 72 6.02 6.37 -5.33
C ILE A 72 5.40 7.77 -5.26
N ALA A 73 4.32 8.01 -6.01
CA ALA A 73 3.62 9.29 -5.98
C ALA A 73 3.05 9.60 -4.57
N TYR A 74 2.46 8.59 -3.92
CA TYR A 74 1.93 8.71 -2.58
C TYR A 74 3.00 9.06 -1.53
N GLU A 75 4.13 8.35 -1.54
CA GLU A 75 5.25 8.64 -0.65
C GLU A 75 5.87 10.02 -0.93
N ALA A 76 5.97 10.40 -2.20
CA ALA A 76 6.46 11.73 -2.59
C ALA A 76 5.55 12.83 -2.03
N LEU A 77 4.23 12.67 -2.15
CA LEU A 77 3.24 13.60 -1.57
C LEU A 77 3.30 13.63 -0.04
N ASN A 78 3.54 12.47 0.60
CA ASN A 78 3.73 12.41 2.04
C ASN A 78 4.91 13.27 2.52
N PHE A 79 6.07 13.12 1.87
CA PHE A 79 7.25 13.93 2.17
C PHE A 79 7.15 15.39 1.71
N ALA A 80 6.33 15.69 0.70
CA ALA A 80 6.17 17.05 0.16
C ALA A 80 5.25 17.93 1.01
N GLY A 81 4.38 17.36 1.84
CA GLY A 81 3.53 18.18 2.71
C GLY A 81 2.47 17.47 3.52
N LEU A 82 1.99 16.28 3.12
CA LEU A 82 0.94 15.61 3.91
C LEU A 82 1.45 15.24 5.31
N ASN A 83 2.72 14.86 5.43
CA ASN A 83 3.40 14.54 6.70
C ASN A 83 2.58 13.59 7.60
N GLY A 84 1.85 12.64 6.99
CA GLY A 84 0.95 11.74 7.70
C GLY A 84 1.71 10.69 8.52
N TRP A 85 2.88 10.28 8.04
CA TRP A 85 3.83 9.44 8.77
C TRP A 85 5.26 9.80 8.40
N TYR A 86 6.19 9.36 9.24
CA TYR A 86 7.62 9.49 9.00
C TYR A 86 8.37 8.22 9.39
N PHE A 87 9.53 8.03 8.77
CA PHE A 87 10.47 6.96 9.11
C PHE A 87 11.43 7.47 10.20
N PRO A 88 11.56 6.78 11.34
CA PRO A 88 12.52 7.17 12.38
C PRO A 88 13.93 7.32 11.82
N ASN A 89 14.61 8.43 12.13
CA ASN A 89 15.93 8.78 11.59
C ASN A 89 16.00 8.83 10.06
N ASN A 90 14.86 9.01 9.37
CA ASN A 90 14.77 9.05 7.91
C ASN A 90 15.41 7.81 7.25
N LYS A 91 15.14 6.63 7.84
CA LYS A 91 15.75 5.35 7.48
C LYS A 91 14.75 4.20 7.60
N LEU A 92 14.83 3.26 6.66
CA LEU A 92 14.14 1.97 6.70
C LEU A 92 15.14 0.88 6.29
N TRP A 93 15.62 0.10 7.26
CA TRP A 93 16.70 -0.88 7.07
C TRP A 93 17.94 -0.31 6.36
N PHE A 94 18.15 -0.61 5.08
CA PHE A 94 19.27 -0.10 4.28
C PHE A 94 18.93 1.18 3.48
N LEU A 95 17.64 1.51 3.33
CA LEU A 95 17.19 2.74 2.68
C LEU A 95 17.39 3.93 3.61
N LYS A 96 18.09 4.96 3.13
CA LYS A 96 18.38 6.18 3.87
C LYS A 96 18.10 7.42 3.02
N GLY A 97 17.45 8.41 3.61
CA GLY A 97 17.13 9.66 2.93
C GLY A 97 15.78 9.61 2.21
N ARG A 98 15.20 10.79 1.99
CA ARG A 98 13.83 10.93 1.49
C ARG A 98 13.63 10.26 0.14
N ALA A 99 14.53 10.51 -0.82
CA ALA A 99 14.41 9.92 -2.16
C ALA A 99 14.46 8.39 -2.15
N ALA A 100 15.40 7.80 -1.39
CA ALA A 100 15.52 6.34 -1.31
C ALA A 100 14.31 5.70 -0.62
N LEU A 101 13.74 6.36 0.39
CA LEU A 101 12.50 5.92 1.03
C LEU A 101 11.30 6.04 0.09
N THR A 102 11.14 7.18 -0.60
CA THR A 102 10.08 7.40 -1.57
C THR A 102 10.08 6.34 -2.67
N VAL A 103 11.25 6.08 -3.27
CA VAL A 103 11.35 5.08 -4.34
C VAL A 103 11.24 3.67 -3.78
N GLY A 104 12.00 3.32 -2.74
CA GLY A 104 12.06 1.95 -2.23
C GLY A 104 10.74 1.49 -1.62
N VAL A 105 10.12 2.32 -0.76
CA VAL A 105 8.81 2.02 -0.18
C VAL A 105 7.72 2.16 -1.24
N GLY A 106 7.82 3.17 -2.11
CA GLY A 106 6.96 3.36 -3.28
C GLY A 106 6.83 2.12 -4.15
N VAL A 107 7.97 1.52 -4.51
CA VAL A 107 8.03 0.27 -5.28
C VAL A 107 7.44 -0.90 -4.50
N ALA A 108 7.70 -0.98 -3.19
CA ALA A 108 7.10 -2.04 -2.35
C ALA A 108 5.57 -1.97 -2.31
N TRP A 109 4.97 -0.77 -2.38
CA TRP A 109 3.51 -0.62 -2.50
C TRP A 109 2.94 -1.27 -3.78
N GLY A 110 3.76 -1.50 -4.82
CA GLY A 110 3.39 -2.27 -6.00
C GLY A 110 2.91 -3.69 -5.70
N LEU A 111 3.27 -4.25 -4.54
CA LEU A 111 2.78 -5.55 -4.11
C LEU A 111 1.27 -5.54 -3.77
N TYR A 112 0.68 -4.40 -3.42
CA TYR A 112 -0.73 -4.36 -3.00
C TYR A 112 -1.70 -4.81 -4.09
N PRO A 113 -1.69 -4.26 -5.33
CA PRO A 113 -2.57 -4.73 -6.38
C PRO A 113 -2.38 -6.22 -6.71
N VAL A 114 -1.14 -6.70 -6.70
CA VAL A 114 -0.79 -8.11 -6.97
C VAL A 114 -1.36 -9.03 -5.89
N LEU A 115 -1.04 -8.77 -4.62
CA LEU A 115 -1.47 -9.59 -3.50
C LEU A 115 -2.99 -9.55 -3.33
N THR A 116 -3.62 -8.39 -3.58
CA THR A 116 -5.08 -8.26 -3.55
C THR A 116 -5.72 -9.12 -4.64
N ASN A 117 -5.23 -9.06 -5.88
CA ASN A 117 -5.75 -9.89 -6.98
C ASN A 117 -5.58 -11.39 -6.68
N LEU A 118 -4.43 -11.80 -6.13
CA LEU A 118 -4.18 -13.19 -5.75
C LEU A 118 -5.11 -13.65 -4.63
N LEU A 119 -5.26 -12.86 -3.57
CA LEU A 119 -6.14 -13.17 -2.44
C LEU A 119 -7.60 -13.29 -2.91
N VAL A 120 -8.07 -12.34 -3.71
CA VAL A 120 -9.40 -12.40 -4.32
C VAL A 120 -9.51 -13.64 -5.21
N GLY A 121 -8.50 -13.97 -6.01
CA GLY A 121 -8.47 -15.19 -6.82
C GLY A 121 -8.71 -16.48 -6.02
N VAL A 122 -8.09 -16.61 -4.84
CA VAL A 122 -8.25 -17.75 -3.93
C VAL A 122 -9.64 -17.80 -3.30
N LEU A 123 -10.27 -16.65 -3.07
CA LEU A 123 -11.61 -16.55 -2.46
C LEU A 123 -12.76 -16.83 -3.46
N LYS A 124 -12.48 -17.05 -4.75
CA LYS A 124 -13.53 -17.42 -5.72
C LYS A 124 -14.00 -18.85 -5.44
N PRO A 125 -15.28 -19.08 -5.16
CA PRO A 125 -15.82 -20.44 -5.13
C PRO A 125 -15.66 -21.09 -6.51
N SER A 126 -15.31 -22.37 -6.50
CA SER A 126 -15.15 -23.24 -7.67
C SER A 126 -16.42 -23.33 -8.49
#